data_AF-A0A0C2BVE8-F1
#
_entry.id   AF-A0A0C2BVE8-F1
#
_cell.length_a   1.000
_cell.length_b   1.000
_cell.length_c   1.000
_cell.angle_alpha   90.00
_cell.angle_beta   90.00
_cell.angle_gamma   90.00
#
_symmetry.space_group_name_H-M   'P 1'
#
loop_
_entity.id
_entity.type
_entity.pdbx_description
1 polymer ?
#
loop_
_entity_poly.entity_id
_entity_poly.type
_entity_poly.pdbx_seq_one_letter_code
_entity_poly.pdbx_strand_id
1 'polypeptide(L)'
;MEFTTDDVFRFFNRVDPSLLKKPSFNQFIAMVDNFNTQTGVAEPRVSVQEEQQEISAFLNTVLASRPWQKLYSFLDQRNKGTTGEIRRYKDHRTRSGEIP
;
A
#
# COMPACT_ATOMS: atom_id res chain seq x y z
N MET A 1 -15.04 25.11 38.71
CA MET A 1 -13.95 24.17 38.42
C MET A 1 -14.35 23.46 37.15
N GLU A 2 -13.90 23.97 36.00
CA GLU A 2 -14.20 23.39 34.68
C GLU A 2 -13.25 22.22 34.43
N PHE A 3 -13.82 21.04 34.18
CA PHE A 3 -13.07 19.92 33.65
C PHE A 3 -12.96 20.12 32.14
N THR A 4 -11.77 20.42 31.63
CA THR A 4 -11.52 20.50 30.19
C THR A 4 -11.54 19.09 29.60
N THR A 5 -12.55 18.83 28.78
CA THR A 5 -12.87 17.55 28.13
C THR A 5 -11.90 17.19 26.99
N ASP A 6 -10.60 17.42 27.13
CA ASP A 6 -9.69 17.46 25.98
C ASP A 6 -8.42 16.62 26.09
N ASP A 7 -8.44 15.57 26.92
CA ASP A 7 -7.50 14.46 26.73
C ASP A 7 -8.23 13.33 25.98
N VAL A 8 -8.57 13.61 24.72
CA VAL A 8 -8.90 12.57 23.76
C VAL A 8 -7.69 11.64 23.74
N PHE A 9 -7.79 10.45 24.35
CA PHE A 9 -6.73 9.45 24.38
C PHE A 9 -6.14 9.27 22.97
N ARG A 10 -5.02 9.93 22.68
CA ARG A 10 -4.36 9.81 21.40
C ARG A 10 -3.53 8.55 21.44
N PHE A 11 -3.92 7.55 20.65
CA PHE A 11 -3.11 6.33 20.51
C PHE A 11 -1.70 6.64 19.99
N PHE A 12 -1.57 7.65 19.12
CA PHE A 12 -0.28 8.17 18.66
C PHE A 12 -0.01 9.57 19.24
N ASN A 13 1.05 9.71 20.02
CA ASN A 13 1.49 11.01 20.53
C ASN A 13 2.22 11.84 19.46
N ARG A 14 2.89 11.17 18.51
CA ARG A 14 3.57 11.80 17.36
C ARG A 14 3.82 10.78 16.26
N VAL A 15 3.70 11.22 15.01
CA VAL A 15 4.21 10.52 13.82
C VAL A 15 5.23 11.44 13.15
N ASP A 16 6.37 10.91 12.68
CA ASP A 16 7.32 11.69 11.89
C ASP A 16 6.73 11.96 10.49
N PRO A 17 6.44 13.23 10.13
CA PRO A 17 5.86 13.56 8.83
C PRO A 17 6.78 13.19 7.66
N SER A 18 8.08 13.06 7.89
CA SER A 18 9.04 12.66 6.87
C SER A 18 8.75 11.24 6.34
N LEU A 19 8.20 10.35 7.17
CA LEU A 19 7.83 9.00 6.77
C LEU A 19 6.67 8.99 5.78
N LEU A 20 5.75 9.94 5.87
CA LEU A 20 4.61 10.07 4.97
C LEU A 20 5.04 10.50 3.56
N LYS A 21 6.25 11.04 3.41
CA LYS A 21 6.83 11.38 2.11
C LYS A 21 7.46 10.17 1.41
N LYS A 22 7.67 9.04 2.12
CA LYS A 22 8.21 7.83 1.50
C LYS A 22 7.19 7.29 0.49
N PRO A 23 7.61 6.90 -0.72
CA PRO A 23 6.69 6.47 -1.78
C PRO A 23 5.68 5.42 -1.33
N SER A 24 6.12 4.39 -0.59
CA SER A 24 5.25 3.31 -0.13
C SER A 24 4.17 3.77 0.85
N PHE A 25 4.46 4.75 1.71
CA PHE A 25 3.49 5.28 2.67
C PHE A 25 2.53 6.24 1.98
N ASN A 26 3.05 7.15 1.13
CA ASN A 26 2.22 8.09 0.39
C ASN A 26 1.22 7.37 -0.53
N GLN A 27 1.69 6.40 -1.31
CA GLN A 27 0.83 5.61 -2.20
C GLN A 27 -0.19 4.77 -1.42
N PHE A 28 0.18 4.25 -0.24
CA PHE A 28 -0.77 3.55 0.61
C PHE A 28 -1.88 4.47 1.13
N ILE A 29 -1.53 5.68 1.55
CA ILE A 29 -2.50 6.68 2.01
C ILE A 29 -3.46 7.04 0.87
N ALA A 30 -2.95 7.30 -0.34
CA ALA A 30 -3.80 7.57 -1.50
C ALA A 30 -4.85 6.47 -1.74
N MET A 31 -4.44 5.19 -1.73
CA MET A 31 -5.39 4.08 -1.88
C MET A 31 -6.44 4.01 -0.75
N VAL A 32 -6.05 4.31 0.49
CA VAL A 32 -6.96 4.25 1.64
C VAL A 32 -7.93 5.44 1.65
N ASP A 33 -7.48 6.60 1.13
CA ASP A 33 -8.31 7.81 1.03
C ASP A 33 -9.46 7.68 0.03
N ASN A 34 -9.40 6.67 -0.87
CA ASN A 34 -10.49 6.32 -1.79
C ASN A 34 -11.74 5.80 -1.10
N PHE A 35 -11.63 5.34 0.14
CA PHE A 35 -12.76 4.81 0.90
C PHE A 35 -13.47 5.92 1.69
N ASN A 36 -14.79 5.80 1.79
CA ASN A 36 -15.64 6.60 2.65
C ASN A 36 -15.58 6.06 4.09
N THR A 37 -15.19 6.91 5.02
CA THR A 37 -15.20 6.56 6.45
C THR A 37 -16.61 6.48 7.05
N GLN A 38 -17.61 7.02 6.34
CA GLN A 38 -19.00 6.99 6.72
C GLN A 38 -19.69 5.75 6.14
N THR A 39 -20.40 5.00 6.99
CA THR A 39 -21.18 3.85 6.56
C THR A 39 -22.41 4.29 5.76
N GLY A 40 -22.84 3.44 4.81
CA GLY A 40 -24.04 3.70 3.99
C GLY A 40 -23.81 4.57 2.76
N VAL A 41 -22.57 5.01 2.51
CA VAL A 41 -22.16 5.65 1.26
C VAL A 41 -21.53 4.61 0.33
N ALA A 42 -21.81 4.70 -0.97
CA ALA A 42 -21.24 3.79 -1.96
C ALA A 42 -19.75 4.09 -2.20
N GLU A 43 -18.95 3.04 -2.21
CA GLU A 43 -17.52 3.06 -2.57
C GLU A 43 -17.31 2.74 -4.05
N PRO A 44 -16.20 3.18 -4.69
CA PRO A 44 -15.15 4.08 -4.18
C PRO A 44 -15.41 5.58 -4.47
N ARG A 45 -14.65 6.47 -3.81
CA ARG A 45 -14.70 7.94 -4.01
C ARG A 45 -14.07 8.42 -5.32
N VAL A 46 -13.32 7.55 -5.99
CA VAL A 46 -12.57 7.87 -7.22
C VAL A 46 -13.04 6.99 -8.37
N SER A 47 -12.57 7.30 -9.58
CA SER A 47 -12.86 6.47 -10.75
C SER A 47 -12.14 5.12 -10.67
N VAL A 48 -12.70 4.09 -11.32
CA VAL A 48 -12.05 2.77 -11.44
C VAL A 48 -10.65 2.86 -12.05
N GLN A 49 -10.43 3.80 -12.97
CA GLN A 49 -9.13 4.00 -13.61
C GLN A 49 -8.10 4.57 -12.64
N GLU A 50 -8.49 5.54 -11.82
CA GLU A 50 -7.63 6.15 -10.80
C GLU A 50 -7.27 5.12 -9.72
N GLU A 51 -8.25 4.37 -9.22
CA GLU A 51 -8.03 3.28 -8.27
C GLU A 51 -7.02 2.25 -8.82
N GLN A 52 -7.16 1.84 -10.09
CA GLN A 52 -6.20 0.92 -10.72
C GLN A 52 -4.78 1.49 -10.83
N GLN A 53 -4.65 2.79 -11.12
CA GLN A 53 -3.35 3.47 -11.21
C GLN A 53 -2.66 3.50 -9.84
N GLU A 54 -3.40 3.83 -8.79
CA GLU A 54 -2.88 3.88 -7.42
C GLU A 54 -2.48 2.51 -6.90
N ILE A 55 -3.32 1.49 -7.13
CA ILE A 55 -2.99 0.09 -6.80
C ILE A 55 -1.71 -0.34 -7.52
N SER A 56 -1.61 -0.04 -8.82
CA SER A 56 -0.43 -0.40 -9.62
C SER A 56 0.82 0.30 -9.10
N ALA A 57 0.75 1.59 -8.80
CA ALA A 57 1.86 2.36 -8.25
C ALA A 57 2.32 1.82 -6.90
N PHE A 58 1.39 1.53 -5.99
CA PHE A 58 1.70 0.95 -4.68
C PHE A 58 2.36 -0.43 -4.81
N LEU A 59 1.76 -1.33 -5.59
CA LEU A 59 2.31 -2.68 -5.82
C LEU A 59 3.69 -2.62 -6.47
N ASN A 60 3.91 -1.70 -7.43
CA ASN A 60 5.22 -1.47 -8.04
C ASN A 60 6.29 -1.17 -6.98
N THR A 61 6.02 -0.21 -6.11
CA THR A 61 6.93 0.21 -5.03
C THR A 61 7.18 -0.91 -4.03
N VAL A 62 6.11 -1.54 -3.56
CA VAL A 62 6.15 -2.51 -2.47
C VAL A 62 6.81 -3.82 -2.93
N LEU A 63 6.51 -4.32 -4.13
CA LEU A 63 7.12 -5.54 -4.67
C LEU A 63 8.60 -5.36 -5.04
N ALA A 64 9.04 -4.13 -5.31
CA ALA A 64 10.45 -3.80 -5.50
C ALA A 64 11.25 -3.75 -4.18
N SER A 65 10.57 -3.75 -3.03
CA SER A 65 11.22 -3.60 -1.72
C SER A 65 11.94 -4.88 -1.26
N ARG A 66 13.02 -4.70 -0.48
CA ARG A 66 13.78 -5.82 0.12
C ARG A 66 12.93 -6.77 0.97
N PRO A 67 12.00 -6.30 1.83
CA PRO A 67 11.11 -7.20 2.57
C PRO A 67 10.33 -8.14 1.66
N TRP A 68 9.78 -7.64 0.55
CA TRP A 68 9.05 -8.46 -0.42
C TRP A 68 9.95 -9.42 -1.18
N GLN A 69 11.15 -9.01 -1.56
CA GLN A 69 12.13 -9.91 -2.18
C GLN A 69 12.50 -11.07 -1.23
N LYS A 70 12.63 -10.79 0.07
CA LYS A 70 12.91 -11.82 1.08
C LYS A 70 11.71 -12.76 1.28
N LEU A 71 10.50 -12.21 1.37
CA LEU A 71 9.27 -13.00 1.44
C LEU A 71 9.12 -13.90 0.21
N TYR A 72 9.34 -13.35 -0.98
CA TYR A 72 9.30 -14.11 -2.23
C TYR A 72 10.29 -15.28 -2.21
N SER A 73 11.54 -15.01 -1.86
CA SER A 73 12.59 -16.05 -1.77
C SER A 73 12.21 -17.15 -0.79
N PHE A 74 11.62 -16.79 0.35
CA PHE A 74 11.15 -17.76 1.34
C PHE A 74 10.00 -18.63 0.81
N LEU A 75 9.02 -18.04 0.12
CA LEU A 75 7.87 -18.76 -0.42
C LEU A 75 8.27 -19.72 -1.55
N ASP A 76 9.17 -19.28 -2.42
CA ASP A 76 9.73 -20.07 -3.52
C ASP A 76 10.45 -21.32 -2.99
N GLN A 77 11.33 -21.15 -2.00
CA GLN A 77 12.05 -22.25 -1.35
C GLN A 77 11.13 -23.30 -0.70
N ARG A 78 9.92 -22.90 -0.28
CA ARG A 78 8.98 -23.79 0.39
C ARG A 78 8.08 -24.56 -0.57
N ASN A 79 8.25 -24.39 -1.89
CA ASN A 79 7.35 -24.88 -2.93
C ASN A 79 5.87 -24.53 -2.64
N LYS A 80 5.64 -23.54 -1.77
CA LYS A 80 4.36 -22.87 -1.55
C LYS A 80 4.24 -21.75 -2.56
N GLY A 81 4.73 -22.02 -3.78
CA GLY A 81 4.87 -21.06 -4.86
C GLY A 81 3.61 -20.23 -4.87
N THR A 82 3.80 -18.93 -4.64
CA THR A 82 2.71 -17.98 -4.82
C THR A 82 2.36 -18.05 -6.29
N THR A 83 1.34 -18.87 -6.52
CA THR A 83 0.52 -19.07 -7.70
C THR A 83 0.79 -18.01 -8.76
N GLY A 84 1.35 -18.43 -9.91
CA GLY A 84 1.41 -17.81 -11.25
C GLY A 84 1.47 -16.30 -11.46
N GLU A 85 0.77 -15.49 -10.67
CA GLU A 85 0.51 -14.06 -10.78
C GLU A 85 1.74 -13.22 -10.41
N ILE A 86 2.48 -13.55 -9.35
CA ILE A 86 3.71 -12.82 -8.99
C ILE A 86 4.83 -13.07 -10.02
N ARG A 87 4.90 -14.30 -10.52
CA ARG A 87 5.84 -14.67 -11.60
C ARG A 87 5.47 -13.97 -12.90
N ARG A 88 4.18 -13.99 -13.29
CA ARG A 88 3.66 -13.22 -14.44
C ARG A 88 3.92 -11.72 -14.30
N TYR A 89 3.80 -11.17 -13.09
CA TYR A 89 4.05 -9.75 -12.83
C TYR A 89 5.53 -9.37 -12.96
N LYS A 90 6.46 -10.22 -12.46
CA LYS A 90 7.89 -10.05 -12.74
C LYS A 90 8.20 -10.20 -14.23
N ASP A 91 7.68 -11.24 -14.89
CA ASP A 91 7.92 -11.51 -16.32
C ASP A 91 7.38 -10.39 -17.23
N HIS A 92 6.23 -9.81 -16.89
CA HIS A 92 5.67 -8.63 -17.56
C HIS A 92 6.60 -7.43 -17.41
N ARG A 93 7.14 -7.18 -16.21
CA ARG A 93 8.06 -6.06 -15.96
C ARG A 93 9.45 -6.22 -16.60
N THR A 94 9.97 -7.44 -16.68
CA THR A 94 11.21 -7.71 -17.43
C THR A 94 11.02 -7.49 -18.93
N ARG A 95 9.81 -7.77 -19.47
CA ARG A 95 9.47 -7.51 -20.88
C ARG A 95 9.17 -6.04 -21.19
N SER A 96 8.64 -5.26 -20.23
CA SER A 96 8.32 -3.83 -20.41
C SER A 96 9.53 -2.91 -20.19
N GLY A 97 10.67 -3.43 -19.71
CA GLY A 97 11.89 -2.64 -19.48
C GLY A 97 11.84 -1.76 -18.22
N GLU A 98 10.96 -2.07 -17.27
CA GLU A 98 10.66 -1.21 -16.10
C GLU A 98 11.46 -1.59 -14.83
N ILE A 99 12.43 -2.50 -14.94
CA ILE A 99 13.46 -2.74 -13.90
C ILE A 99 14.82 -2.94 -14.60
N PRO A 100 15.92 -2.30 -14.14
CA PRO A 100 17.27 -2.68 -14.56
C PRO A 100 17.66 -4.09 -14.14
#